data_AF-A0A958C7M0-F1
#
_entry.id   AF-A0A958C7M0-F1
#
_cell.length_a   1.000
_cell.length_b   1.000
_cell.length_c   1.000
_cell.angle_alpha   90.00
_cell.angle_beta   90.00
_cell.angle_gamma   90.00
#
_symmetry.space_group_name_H-M   'P 1'
#
loop_
_entity.id
_entity.type
_entity.pdbx_description
1 polymer ?
#
loop_
_entity_poly.entity_id
_entity_poly.type
_entity_poly.pdbx_seq_one_letter_code
_entity_poly.pdbx_strand_id
1 'polypeptide(L)' 'MIDLNSEFGQRVERRLAEERIGWLTTVDSTGTPQPRPVWFLWHAGSFLLYSRPDTRKLEHIQRNPRVA' A
#
# COMPACT_ATOMS: atom_id res chain seq x y z
N MET A 1 13.81 -7.20 4.12
CA MET A 1 12.97 -8.15 3.38
C MET A 1 12.33 -9.08 4.39
N ILE A 2 11.05 -9.41 4.27
CA ILE A 2 10.34 -10.26 5.26
C ILE A 2 10.83 -11.70 5.07
N ASP A 3 11.29 -12.34 6.15
CA ASP A 3 11.64 -13.76 6.14
C ASP A 3 10.37 -14.60 6.22
N LEU A 4 9.99 -15.20 5.09
CA LEU A 4 8.79 -16.02 4.95
C LEU A 4 8.87 -17.35 5.73
N ASN A 5 10.05 -17.78 6.18
CA ASN A 5 10.18 -19.00 6.98
C ASN A 5 9.89 -18.75 8.47
N SER A 6 9.92 -17.49 8.91
CA SER A 6 9.54 -17.11 10.27
C SER A 6 8.02 -17.15 10.47
N GLU A 7 7.56 -17.40 11.70
CA GLU A 7 6.13 -17.33 12.05
C GLU A 7 5.51 -15.96 11.67
N PHE A 8 6.29 -14.89 11.83
CA PHE A 8 5.87 -13.55 11.43
C PHE A 8 5.67 -13.45 9.91
N GLY A 9 6.61 -13.96 9.12
CA GLY A 9 6.54 -13.95 7.66
C GLY A 9 5.37 -14.74 7.12
N GLN A 10 5.14 -15.95 7.65
CA GLN A 10 3.97 -16.77 7.28
C GLN A 10 2.65 -16.06 7.60
N ARG A 11 2.58 -15.36 8.75
CA ARG A 11 1.41 -14.55 9.10
C ARG A 11 1.23 -13.38 8.14
N VAL A 12 2.30 -12.71 7.73
CA VAL A 12 2.22 -11.62 6.74
C VAL A 12 1.75 -12.16 5.38
N GLU A 13 2.34 -13.24 4.89
CA GLU A 13 1.97 -13.86 3.62
C GLU A 13 0.48 -14.22 3.59
N ARG A 14 -0.01 -14.86 4.65
CA ARG A 14 -1.44 -15.19 4.79
C ARG A 14 -2.32 -13.94 4.72
N ARG A 15 -1.97 -12.87 5.44
CA ARG A 15 -2.74 -11.62 5.39
C ARG A 15 -2.72 -10.98 4.00
N LEU A 16 -1.59 -10.99 3.31
CA LEU A 16 -1.51 -10.47 1.94
C LEU A 16 -2.34 -11.28 0.95
N ALA A 17 -2.49 -12.58 1.17
CA ALA A 17 -3.31 -13.46 0.34
C ALA A 17 -4.82 -13.36 0.64
N GLU A 18 -5.19 -13.18 1.91
CA GLU A 18 -6.59 -13.24 2.37
C GLU A 18 -7.26 -11.86 2.50
N GLU A 19 -6.53 -10.83 2.92
CA GLU A 19 -7.09 -9.50 3.13
C GLU A 19 -7.19 -8.73 1.80
N ARG A 20 -8.32 -8.06 1.61
CA ARG A 20 -8.59 -7.26 0.41
C ARG A 20 -8.44 -5.77 0.62
N ILE A 21 -8.27 -5.33 1.87
CA ILE A 21 -8.20 -3.92 2.25
C ILE A 21 -6.91 -3.68 3.03
N GLY A 22 -6.12 -2.70 2.59
CA GLY A 22 -4.96 -2.20 3.30
C GLY A 22 -5.10 -0.69 3.54
N TRP A 23 -4.16 -0.12 4.29
CA TRP A 23 -4.02 1.32 4.42
C TRP A 23 -2.91 1.79 3.50
N LEU A 24 -3.20 2.78 2.65
CA LEU A 24 -2.20 3.49 1.87
C LEU A 24 -2.01 4.88 2.46
N THR A 25 -0.80 5.19 2.87
CA THR A 25 -0.41 6.50 3.38
C THR A 25 0.44 7.22 2.34
N THR A 26 -0.10 8.31 1.81
CA THR A 26 0.65 9.27 0.97
C THR A 26 1.02 10.50 1.80
N VAL A 27 2.01 11.27 1.38
CA VAL A 27 2.37 12.54 2.02
C VAL A 27 1.92 13.71 1.13
N ASP A 28 1.17 14.67 1.69
CA ASP A 28 0.74 15.85 0.94
C ASP A 28 1.86 16.91 0.81
N SER A 29 1.55 18.05 0.16
CA SER A 29 2.53 19.12 -0.07
C SER A 29 3.00 19.84 1.20
N THR A 30 2.31 19.67 2.33
CA THR A 30 2.70 20.23 3.63
C THR A 30 3.56 19.25 4.43
N GLY A 31 3.79 18.04 3.93
CA GLY A 31 4.47 16.98 4.66
C GLY A 31 3.55 16.16 5.56
N THR A 32 2.23 16.38 5.50
CA THR A 32 1.28 15.71 6.37
C THR A 32 0.93 14.31 5.81
N PRO A 33 0.99 13.24 6.62
CA PRO A 33 0.50 11.91 6.22
C PRO A 33 -1.00 11.89 5.98
N GLN A 34 -1.42 11.25 4.88
CA GLN A 34 -2.81 11.16 4.44
C GLN A 34 -3.23 9.68 4.26
N PRO A 35 -3.47 8.95 5.38
CA PRO A 35 -3.85 7.54 5.36
C PRO A 35 -5.26 7.35 4.79
N ARG A 36 -5.45 6.31 3.97
CA ARG A 36 -6.78 5.92 3.46
C ARG A 36 -6.88 4.41 3.26
N PRO A 37 -8.06 3.80 3.48
CA PRO A 37 -8.27 2.41 3.12
C PRO A 37 -8.27 2.27 1.58
N VAL A 38 -7.64 1.23 1.09
CA VAL A 38 -7.56 0.90 -0.34
C VAL A 38 -7.80 -0.59 -0.53
N TRP A 39 -8.46 -0.93 -1.62
CA TRP A 39 -8.41 -2.29 -2.13
C TRP A 39 -7.09 -2.52 -2.84
N PHE A 40 -6.53 -3.72 -2.67
CA PHE A 40 -5.31 -4.13 -3.34
C PHE A 40 -5.41 -5.58 -3.81
N LEU A 41 -4.57 -5.93 -4.78
CA LEU A 41 -4.25 -7.31 -5.12
C LEU A 41 -2.78 -7.54 -4.80
N TRP A 42 -2.49 -8.62 -4.07
CA TRP A 42 -1.12 -9.09 -3.89
C TRP A 42 -0.74 -10.01 -5.04
N HIS A 43 0.26 -9.63 -5.82
CA HIS A 43 0.71 -10.42 -6.96
C HIS A 43 2.20 -10.23 -7.21
N ALA A 44 2.92 -11.34 -7.36
CA ALA A 44 4.35 -11.38 -7.72
C ALA A 44 5.24 -10.45 -6.85
N GLY A 45 5.00 -10.41 -5.53
CA GLY A 45 5.78 -9.57 -4.61
C GLY A 45 5.40 -8.09 -4.64
N SER A 46 4.29 -7.72 -5.27
CA SER A 46 3.86 -6.34 -5.45
C SER A 46 2.38 -6.12 -5.09
N PHE A 47 2.05 -4.90 -4.69
CA PHE A 47 0.68 -4.45 -4.50
C PHE A 47 0.17 -3.80 -5.79
N LEU A 48 -0.89 -4.35 -6.38
CA LEU A 48 -1.60 -3.73 -7.49
C LEU A 48 -2.85 -3.01 -6.98
N LEU A 49 -2.94 -1.71 -7.27
CA LEU A 49 -4.07 -0.86 -6.90
C LEU A 49 -4.60 -0.15 -8.15
N TYR A 50 -5.92 -0.04 -8.24
CA TYR A 50 -6.57 0.81 -9.23
C TYR A 50 -7.01 2.14 -8.60
N SER A 51 -6.97 3.20 -9.39
CA SER A 51 -7.47 4.51 -8.99
C SER A 51 -8.14 5.16 -10.19
N ARG A 52 -9.19 5.95 -9.91
CA ARG A 52 -9.62 6.96 -10.87
C ARG A 52 -8.46 7.95 -11.11
N PRO A 53 -8.34 8.51 -12.33
CA PRO A 53 -7.42 9.60 -12.60
C PRO A 53 -7.73 10.82 -11.71
N ASP A 54 -6.77 11.74 -11.61
CA ASP A 54 -6.93 13.07 -11.00
C ASP A 54 -7.37 13.07 -9.51
N THR A 55 -6.99 12.02 -8.77
CA THR A 55 -7.23 11.97 -7.32
C THR A 55 -6.06 12.56 -6.55
N ARG A 56 -6.34 13.16 -5.38
CA ARG A 56 -5.30 13.73 -4.49
C ARG A 56 -4.18 12.74 -4.15
N LYS A 57 -4.47 11.44 -3.95
CA LYS A 57 -3.42 10.44 -3.70
C LYS A 57 -2.45 10.32 -4.88
N LEU A 58 -2.94 10.41 -6.12
CA LEU A 58 -2.08 10.33 -7.30
C LEU A 58 -1.23 11.61 -7.41
N GLU A 59 -1.81 12.78 -7.14
CA GLU A 59 -1.04 14.03 -7.06
C GLU A 59 0.05 13.98 -5.96
N HIS A 60 -0.25 13.38 -4.81
CA HIS A 60 0.72 13.19 -3.73
C HIS A 60 1.84 12.23 -4.16
N ILE A 61 1.49 11.08 -4.74
CA ILE A 61 2.44 10.07 -5.21
C ILE A 61 3.33 10.60 -6.34
N GLN A 62 2.77 11.40 -7.26
CA GLN A 62 3.54 12.04 -8.33
C GLN A 62 4.61 13.00 -7.78
N ARG A 63 4.31 13.73 -6.70
CA ARG A 63 5.27 14.64 -6.04
C ARG A 63 6.25 13.90 -5.15
N ASN A 64 5.79 12.87 -4.44
CA ASN A 64 6.58 12.04 -3.54
C ASN A 64 6.15 10.56 -3.66
N PRO A 65 6.93 9.71 -4.36
CA PRO A 65 6.55 8.32 -4.61
C PRO A 65 6.68 7.42 -3.37
N ARG A 66 7.20 7.92 -2.25
CA ARG A 66 7.29 7.15 -1.00
C ARG A 66 5.92 7.04 -0.35
N VAL A 67 5.48 5.81 -0.14
CA VAL A 67 4.22 5.45 0.51
C VAL A 67 4.44 4.37 1.55
N ALA A 68 3.47 4.19 2.44
CA ALA A 68 3.40 3.10 3.41
C ALA A 68 2.03 2.42 3.36
#